data_AF-A0A919RB21-F1
#
_entry.id   AF-A0A919RB21-F1
#
_cell.length_a   1.000
_cell.length_b   1.000
_cell.length_c   1.000
_cell.angle_alpha   90.00
_cell.angle_beta   90.00
_cell.angle_gamma   90.00
#
_symmetry.space_group_name_H-M   'P 1'
#
loop_
_entity.id
_entity.type
_entity.pdbx_description
1 polymer ?
#
loop_
_entity_poly.entity_id
_entity_poly.type
_entity_poly.pdbx_seq_one_letter_code
_entity_poly.pdbx_strand_id
1 'polypeptide(L)'
;MSSTFHPFLPETAAWRHLGARDGFEVTWFRPAAGGHVIDGCTTAVEDGRSWAVDYTIEVAPDWTTRSARVHGRSAAGSWRTVLSADGAGRWRIDGEPAPHLDGCLDVDLESSAMTNTLPVHRLALRPGSRAATPAAYVRAAGPAVERLEQEYARVADRDGLPGFDYAAPVFDFSCRLGYDAAGLVLDYPGIATRAA
;
A
#
# COMPACT_ATOMS: atom_id res chain seq x y z
N MET A 1 2.72 -16.74 15.01
CA MET A 1 3.98 -16.48 14.26
C MET A 1 4.55 -15.18 14.80
N SER A 2 5.86 -15.10 15.07
CA SER A 2 6.46 -13.87 15.59
C SER A 2 6.56 -12.84 14.47
N SER A 3 6.05 -11.63 14.70
CA SER A 3 6.14 -10.51 13.76
C SER A 3 7.60 -10.22 13.43
N THR A 4 7.88 -9.94 12.16
CA THR A 4 9.21 -9.51 11.71
C THR A 4 9.51 -8.05 12.07
N PHE A 5 8.48 -7.29 12.45
CA PHE A 5 8.56 -5.86 12.76
C PHE A 5 8.19 -5.58 14.21
N HIS A 6 8.67 -4.46 14.72
CA HIS A 6 8.31 -3.90 16.01
C HIS A 6 6.79 -3.68 16.09
N PRO A 7 6.14 -3.96 17.23
CA PRO A 7 4.67 -3.96 17.31
C PRO A 7 4.03 -2.56 17.28
N PHE A 8 4.84 -1.49 17.33
CA PHE A 8 4.34 -0.12 17.41
C PHE A 8 4.62 0.63 16.12
N LEU A 9 3.55 1.10 15.47
CA LEU A 9 3.61 2.09 14.41
C LEU A 9 3.79 3.49 15.02
N PRO A 10 4.47 4.41 14.31
CA PRO A 10 4.45 5.81 14.68
C PRO A 10 3.04 6.40 14.52
N GLU A 11 2.77 7.56 15.12
CA GLU A 11 1.50 8.27 14.93
C GLU A 11 1.32 8.67 13.46
N THR A 12 2.41 9.08 12.82
CA THR A 12 2.43 9.52 11.42
C THR A 12 3.69 9.07 10.71
N ALA A 13 3.63 9.00 9.39
CA ALA A 13 4.81 8.88 8.54
C ALA A 13 4.55 9.58 7.19
N ALA A 14 5.61 10.10 6.57
CA ALA A 14 5.51 10.80 5.30
C ALA A 14 6.55 10.30 4.28
N TRP A 15 6.22 10.39 3.00
CA TRP A 15 7.09 10.03 1.89
C TRP A 15 7.12 11.16 0.88
N ARG A 16 8.32 11.46 0.38
CA ARG A 16 8.49 12.30 -0.80
C ARG A 16 8.50 11.42 -2.04
N HIS A 17 7.72 11.79 -3.05
CA HIS A 17 7.74 11.11 -4.34
C HIS A 17 8.98 11.47 -5.15
N LEU A 18 9.42 10.53 -5.98
CA LEU A 18 10.58 10.63 -6.85
C LEU A 18 10.21 10.19 -8.28
N GLY A 19 11.08 10.52 -9.23
CA GLY A 19 10.97 10.02 -10.61
C GLY A 19 9.83 10.67 -11.39
N ALA A 20 8.82 9.87 -11.77
CA ALA A 20 7.75 10.28 -12.68
C ALA A 20 6.88 11.43 -12.15
N ARG A 21 6.85 11.62 -10.82
CA ARG A 21 6.02 12.63 -10.15
C ARG A 21 6.77 13.32 -9.02
N ASP A 22 6.47 14.60 -8.80
CA ASP A 22 6.94 15.37 -7.64
C ASP A 22 5.76 15.63 -6.72
N GLY A 23 5.90 15.26 -5.44
CA GLY A 23 4.77 15.19 -4.53
C GLY A 23 5.12 14.59 -3.18
N PHE A 24 4.10 14.45 -2.35
CA PHE A 24 4.20 13.90 -1.01
C PHE A 24 2.99 13.03 -0.68
N GLU A 25 3.25 11.99 0.11
CA GLU A 25 2.26 11.21 0.84
C GLU A 25 2.47 11.46 2.34
N VAL A 26 1.37 11.68 3.08
CA VAL A 26 1.38 11.73 4.55
C VAL A 26 0.32 10.77 5.05
N THR A 27 0.68 9.94 6.03
CA THR A 27 -0.19 8.94 6.64
C THR A 27 -0.24 9.10 8.16
N TRP A 28 -1.40 8.85 8.75
CA TRP A 28 -1.66 8.71 10.18
C TRP A 28 -2.11 7.29 10.50
N PHE A 29 -1.56 6.71 11.56
CA PHE A 29 -1.89 5.36 12.01
C PHE A 29 -2.63 5.42 13.34
N ARG A 30 -3.84 4.84 13.39
CA ARG A 30 -4.66 4.83 14.60
C ARG A 30 -5.04 3.39 14.96
N PRO A 31 -4.82 2.95 16.21
CA PRO A 31 -5.36 1.67 16.65
C PRO A 31 -6.90 1.72 16.67
N ALA A 32 -7.51 0.60 16.35
CA ALA A 32 -8.96 0.40 16.42
C ALA A 32 -9.26 -0.95 17.10
N ALA A 33 -10.48 -1.11 17.63
CA ALA A 33 -10.87 -2.32 18.35
C ALA A 33 -10.67 -3.62 17.55
N GLY A 34 -10.70 -3.53 16.22
CA GLY A 34 -10.51 -4.65 15.30
C GLY A 34 -9.24 -4.59 14.45
N GLY A 35 -8.23 -3.80 14.81
CA GLY A 35 -6.97 -3.69 14.04
C GLY A 35 -6.48 -2.25 13.94
N HIS A 36 -6.29 -1.73 12.73
CA HIS A 36 -5.80 -0.37 12.51
C HIS A 36 -6.69 0.39 11.51
N VAL A 37 -6.81 1.69 11.72
CA VAL A 37 -7.27 2.64 10.72
C VAL A 37 -6.08 3.47 10.27
N ILE A 38 -5.91 3.57 8.96
CA ILE A 38 -4.82 4.26 8.31
C ILE A 38 -5.45 5.34 7.44
N ASP A 39 -5.27 6.61 7.82
CA ASP A 39 -5.71 7.75 7.03
C ASP A 39 -4.50 8.33 6.31
N GLY A 40 -4.64 8.71 5.05
CA GLY A 40 -3.56 9.36 4.35
C GLY A 40 -4.01 10.22 3.19
N CYS A 41 -3.08 11.03 2.74
CA CYS A 41 -3.26 11.95 1.63
C CYS A 41 -1.99 11.95 0.80
N THR A 42 -2.15 11.72 -0.49
CA THR A 42 -1.11 11.89 -1.50
C THR A 42 -1.43 13.11 -2.35
N THR A 43 -0.44 13.95 -2.59
CA THR A 43 -0.51 15.03 -3.58
C THR A 43 0.68 14.97 -4.49
N ALA A 44 0.50 15.17 -5.80
CA ALA A 44 1.61 15.20 -6.73
C ALA A 44 1.30 15.98 -8.00
N VAL A 45 2.37 16.32 -8.73
CA VAL A 45 2.35 16.76 -10.12
C VAL A 45 3.05 15.72 -10.98
N GLU A 46 2.39 15.27 -12.03
CA GLU A 46 2.88 14.27 -12.99
C GLU A 46 2.50 14.72 -14.41
N ASP A 47 3.48 14.78 -15.31
CA ASP A 47 3.31 15.34 -16.67
C ASP A 47 2.62 16.72 -16.69
N GLY A 48 2.95 17.59 -15.73
CA GLY A 48 2.35 18.92 -15.60
C GLY A 48 0.91 18.94 -15.09
N ARG A 49 0.34 17.80 -14.70
CA ARG A 49 -1.02 17.68 -14.14
C ARG A 49 -0.95 17.47 -12.64
N SER A 50 -1.62 18.34 -11.88
CA SER A 50 -1.74 18.20 -10.44
C SER A 50 -2.91 17.29 -10.07
N TRP A 51 -2.70 16.48 -9.04
CA TRP A 51 -3.72 15.64 -8.46
C TRP A 51 -3.52 15.43 -6.96
N ALA A 52 -4.61 15.07 -6.28
CA ALA A 52 -4.63 14.69 -4.88
C ALA A 52 -5.48 13.44 -4.69
N VAL A 53 -5.05 12.53 -3.83
CA VAL A 53 -5.78 11.31 -3.43
C VAL A 53 -5.81 11.25 -1.91
N ASP A 54 -7.00 11.33 -1.33
CA ASP A 54 -7.24 11.10 0.09
C ASP A 54 -7.76 9.67 0.29
N TYR A 55 -7.30 8.99 1.33
CA TYR A 55 -7.77 7.64 1.63
C TYR A 55 -7.91 7.36 3.12
N THR A 56 -8.80 6.43 3.43
CA THR A 56 -8.88 5.73 4.72
C THR A 56 -8.90 4.24 4.45
N ILE A 57 -7.98 3.49 5.05
CA ILE A 57 -7.89 2.04 4.97
C ILE A 57 -8.10 1.46 6.37
N GLU A 58 -8.97 0.45 6.47
CA GLU A 58 -9.17 -0.31 7.70
C GLU A 58 -8.61 -1.71 7.50
N VAL A 59 -7.71 -2.13 8.40
CA VAL A 59 -7.09 -3.46 8.39
C VAL A 59 -7.39 -4.21 9.68
N ALA A 60 -7.54 -5.52 9.57
CA ALA A 60 -7.71 -6.43 10.70
C ALA A 60 -6.41 -6.57 11.52
N PRO A 61 -6.42 -7.25 12.69
CA PRO A 61 -5.21 -7.37 13.52
C PRO A 61 -4.10 -8.19 12.84
N ASP A 62 -4.47 -9.02 11.87
CA ASP A 62 -3.56 -9.79 11.00
C ASP A 62 -3.13 -9.02 9.75
N TRP A 63 -3.44 -7.71 9.68
CA TRP A 63 -3.16 -6.81 8.57
C TRP A 63 -3.96 -7.05 7.28
N THR A 64 -4.88 -8.02 7.26
CA THR A 64 -5.79 -8.22 6.13
C THR A 64 -6.68 -7.00 5.96
N THR A 65 -6.79 -6.47 4.73
CA THR A 65 -7.63 -5.30 4.46
C THR A 65 -9.11 -5.64 4.62
N ARG A 66 -9.87 -4.75 5.26
CA ARG A 66 -11.33 -4.86 5.46
C ARG A 66 -12.09 -3.84 4.65
N SER A 67 -11.60 -2.61 4.58
CA SER A 67 -12.17 -1.60 3.69
C SER A 67 -11.14 -0.57 3.28
N ALA A 68 -11.39 0.07 2.14
CA ALA A 68 -10.68 1.25 1.70
C ALA A 68 -11.67 2.26 1.13
N ARG A 69 -11.59 3.51 1.56
CA ARG A 69 -12.31 4.64 0.95
C ARG A 69 -11.28 5.52 0.30
N VAL A 70 -11.41 5.78 -1.00
CA VAL A 70 -10.44 6.54 -1.78
C VAL A 70 -11.16 7.64 -2.52
N HIS A 71 -10.62 8.86 -2.47
CA HIS A 71 -11.16 10.03 -3.14
C HIS A 71 -10.04 10.77 -3.87
N GLY A 72 -10.14 10.84 -5.19
CA GLY A 72 -9.17 11.53 -6.04
C GLY A 72 -9.73 12.82 -6.63
N ARG A 73 -8.85 13.80 -6.85
CA ARG A 73 -9.16 15.11 -7.42
C ARG A 73 -8.07 15.55 -8.38
N SER A 74 -8.46 16.11 -9.52
CA SER A 74 -7.56 16.74 -10.50
C SER A 74 -8.29 17.85 -11.25
N ALA A 75 -7.63 18.50 -12.21
CA ALA A 75 -8.27 19.44 -13.13
C ALA A 75 -9.40 18.82 -13.96
N ALA A 76 -9.41 17.49 -14.13
CA ALA A 76 -10.47 16.77 -14.86
C ALA A 76 -11.72 16.51 -14.00
N GLY A 77 -11.68 16.78 -12.69
CA GLY A 77 -12.79 16.55 -11.76
C GLY A 77 -12.40 15.72 -10.54
N SER A 78 -13.39 15.21 -9.83
CA SER A 78 -13.22 14.34 -8.67
C SER A 78 -13.89 12.98 -8.85
N TRP A 79 -13.36 11.98 -8.17
CA TRP A 79 -13.90 10.63 -8.15
C TRP A 79 -13.76 10.03 -6.75
N ARG A 80 -14.63 9.08 -6.42
CA ARG A 80 -14.55 8.31 -5.19
C ARG A 80 -14.86 6.85 -5.47
N THR A 81 -14.27 5.96 -4.67
CA THR A 81 -14.67 4.55 -4.63
C THR A 81 -14.53 4.01 -3.21
N VAL A 82 -15.39 3.05 -2.86
CA VAL A 82 -15.37 2.33 -1.59
C VAL A 82 -15.18 0.84 -1.87
N LEU A 83 -14.07 0.30 -1.39
CA LEU A 83 -13.79 -1.13 -1.41
C LEU A 83 -14.16 -1.72 -0.05
N SER A 84 -14.81 -2.87 -0.07
CA SER A 84 -15.04 -3.69 1.12
C SER A 84 -14.66 -5.13 0.85
N ALA A 85 -13.98 -5.75 1.80
CA ALA A 85 -13.50 -7.13 1.72
C ALA A 85 -14.09 -7.98 2.84
N ASP A 86 -14.40 -9.23 2.55
CA ASP A 86 -14.80 -10.21 3.57
C ASP A 86 -13.62 -10.74 4.39
N GLY A 87 -12.39 -10.37 4.02
CA GLY A 87 -11.13 -10.84 4.58
C GLY A 87 -10.80 -12.30 4.26
N ALA A 88 -11.55 -12.93 3.36
CA ALA A 88 -11.29 -14.25 2.81
C ALA A 88 -10.97 -14.18 1.29
N GLY A 89 -10.70 -12.97 0.80
CA GLY A 89 -10.29 -12.74 -0.58
C GLY A 89 -11.40 -12.28 -1.52
N ARG A 90 -12.64 -12.05 -1.05
CA ARG A 90 -13.71 -11.52 -1.90
C ARG A 90 -13.94 -10.05 -1.62
N TRP A 91 -14.14 -9.30 -2.70
CA TRP A 91 -14.27 -7.85 -2.67
C TRP A 91 -15.59 -7.38 -3.26
N ARG A 92 -16.03 -6.22 -2.78
CA ARG A 92 -17.05 -5.39 -3.41
C ARG A 92 -16.48 -4.00 -3.66
N ILE A 93 -16.80 -3.44 -4.81
CA ILE A 93 -16.48 -2.06 -5.20
C ILE A 93 -17.80 -1.30 -5.27
N ASP A 94 -17.94 -0.25 -4.45
CA ASP A 94 -19.14 0.58 -4.37
C ASP A 94 -20.44 -0.22 -4.15
N GLY A 95 -20.31 -1.33 -3.41
CA GLY A 95 -21.41 -2.25 -3.08
C GLY A 95 -21.56 -3.43 -4.04
N GLU A 96 -20.97 -3.37 -5.23
CA GLU A 96 -21.09 -4.42 -6.26
C GLU A 96 -19.99 -5.48 -6.13
N PRO A 97 -20.28 -6.79 -6.26
CA PRO A 97 -19.27 -7.84 -6.25
C PRO A 97 -18.20 -7.64 -7.32
N ALA A 98 -16.93 -7.84 -6.94
CA ALA A 98 -15.77 -7.67 -7.81
C ALA A 98 -14.98 -8.99 -7.94
N PRO A 99 -15.52 -10.01 -8.63
CA PRO A 99 -14.91 -11.35 -8.70
C PRO A 99 -13.54 -11.36 -9.41
N HIS A 100 -13.21 -10.33 -10.20
CA HIS A 100 -11.88 -10.18 -10.78
C HIS A 100 -10.78 -9.91 -9.74
N LEU A 101 -11.16 -9.59 -8.50
CA LEU A 101 -10.25 -9.39 -7.36
C LEU A 101 -10.17 -10.62 -6.44
N ASP A 102 -10.81 -11.74 -6.80
CA ASP A 102 -10.86 -12.92 -5.92
C ASP A 102 -9.45 -13.40 -5.53
N GLY A 103 -9.25 -13.62 -4.23
CA GLY A 103 -7.98 -14.02 -3.63
C GLY A 103 -7.04 -12.88 -3.24
N CYS A 104 -7.35 -11.62 -3.57
CA CYS A 104 -6.61 -10.46 -3.05
C CYS A 104 -6.91 -10.27 -1.56
N LEU A 105 -5.89 -10.07 -0.72
CA LEU A 105 -6.06 -9.81 0.72
C LEU A 105 -5.69 -8.38 1.13
N ASP A 106 -5.00 -7.67 0.25
CA ASP A 106 -4.47 -6.34 0.48
C ASP A 106 -5.02 -5.37 -0.56
N VAL A 107 -5.29 -4.13 -0.15
CA VAL A 107 -5.45 -3.01 -1.09
C VAL A 107 -4.06 -2.44 -1.42
N ASP A 108 -3.87 -2.02 -2.65
CA ASP A 108 -2.70 -1.25 -3.09
C ASP A 108 -3.19 0.02 -3.79
N LEU A 109 -2.61 1.17 -3.48
CA LEU A 109 -2.95 2.42 -4.13
C LEU A 109 -1.76 2.87 -4.97
N GLU A 110 -1.98 3.13 -6.27
CA GLU A 110 -0.94 3.68 -7.16
C GLU A 110 -0.30 4.97 -6.62
N SER A 111 -1.05 5.72 -5.83
CA SER A 111 -0.62 6.96 -5.21
C SER A 111 0.21 6.77 -3.93
N SER A 112 0.40 5.54 -3.42
CA SER A 112 0.88 5.28 -2.06
C SER A 112 2.12 4.41 -2.03
N ALA A 113 3.17 4.88 -1.34
CA ALA A 113 4.28 4.03 -0.89
C ALA A 113 3.92 3.28 0.40
N MET A 114 2.98 3.82 1.19
CA MET A 114 2.54 3.21 2.44
C MET A 114 1.93 1.83 2.23
N THR A 115 1.11 1.63 1.18
CA THR A 115 0.38 0.35 1.01
C THR A 115 1.27 -0.90 0.86
N ASN A 116 2.55 -0.76 0.50
CA ASN A 116 3.52 -1.86 0.52
C ASN A 116 3.87 -2.36 1.94
N THR A 117 3.39 -1.68 2.99
CA THR A 117 3.45 -2.09 4.40
C THR A 117 2.49 -3.27 4.66
N LEU A 118 1.31 -3.27 4.04
CA LEU A 118 0.25 -4.23 4.32
C LEU A 118 0.70 -5.70 4.11
N PRO A 119 1.20 -6.09 2.92
CA PRO A 119 1.58 -7.48 2.68
C PRO A 119 2.76 -7.94 3.53
N VAL A 120 3.73 -7.07 3.85
CA VAL A 120 4.91 -7.48 4.62
C VAL A 120 4.57 -7.78 6.08
N HIS A 121 3.64 -7.03 6.67
CA HIS A 121 3.12 -7.34 8.00
C HIS A 121 2.25 -8.60 8.01
N ARG A 122 1.34 -8.73 7.03
CA ARG A 122 0.42 -9.88 6.93
C ARG A 122 1.17 -11.19 6.74
N LEU A 123 2.19 -11.21 5.87
CA LEU A 123 2.92 -12.44 5.56
C LEU A 123 3.98 -12.82 6.59
N ALA A 124 4.58 -11.84 7.28
CA ALA A 124 5.69 -12.05 8.22
C ALA A 124 6.75 -13.03 7.66
N LEU A 125 7.15 -12.82 6.39
CA LEU A 125 8.07 -13.72 5.69
C LEU A 125 9.39 -13.85 6.44
N ARG A 126 9.95 -15.06 6.42
CA ARG A 126 11.31 -15.32 6.89
C ARG A 126 12.32 -14.92 5.80
N PRO A 127 13.54 -14.49 6.16
CA PRO A 127 14.62 -14.30 5.20
C PRO A 127 14.82 -15.53 4.30
N GLY A 128 14.90 -15.28 2.99
CA GLY A 128 15.00 -16.31 1.94
C GLY A 128 13.65 -16.84 1.44
N SER A 129 12.53 -16.49 2.07
CA SER A 129 11.19 -16.87 1.60
C SER A 129 10.60 -15.83 0.66
N ARG A 130 9.73 -16.29 -0.25
CA ARG A 130 8.96 -15.45 -1.16
C ARG A 130 7.48 -15.84 -1.14
N ALA A 131 6.62 -14.91 -1.51
CA ALA A 131 5.19 -15.17 -1.69
C ALA A 131 4.59 -14.25 -2.77
N ALA A 132 3.65 -14.82 -3.54
CA ALA A 132 2.75 -14.02 -4.37
C ALA A 132 1.74 -13.30 -3.47
N THR A 133 1.49 -12.02 -3.76
CA THR A 133 0.60 -11.14 -3.00
C THR A 133 -0.25 -10.31 -3.96
N PRO A 134 -1.24 -10.92 -4.61
CA PRO A 134 -2.14 -10.15 -5.46
C PRO A 134 -2.90 -9.11 -4.62
N ALA A 135 -3.06 -7.91 -5.17
CA ALA A 135 -3.69 -6.79 -4.50
C ALA A 135 -4.90 -6.26 -5.28
N ALA A 136 -5.87 -5.71 -4.55
CA ALA A 136 -6.92 -4.87 -5.12
C ALA A 136 -6.32 -3.47 -5.35
N TYR A 137 -5.92 -3.20 -6.58
CA TYR A 137 -5.11 -2.06 -6.95
C TYR A 137 -5.96 -0.90 -7.46
N VAL A 138 -5.93 0.22 -6.76
CA VAL A 138 -6.69 1.43 -7.10
C VAL A 138 -5.79 2.41 -7.85
N ARG A 139 -6.22 2.79 -9.05
CA ARG A 139 -5.50 3.76 -9.90
C ARG A 139 -5.59 5.16 -9.29
N ALA A 140 -4.55 5.98 -9.49
CA ALA A 140 -4.55 7.37 -8.99
C ALA A 140 -5.37 8.31 -9.90
N ALA A 141 -5.42 8.00 -11.20
CA ALA A 141 -6.08 8.85 -12.20
C ALA A 141 -7.62 8.75 -12.22
N GLY A 142 -8.21 7.74 -11.59
CA GLY A 142 -9.65 7.48 -11.63
C GLY A 142 -10.09 6.33 -10.72
N PRO A 143 -11.39 6.04 -10.63
CA PRO A 143 -11.94 5.05 -9.69
C PRO A 143 -11.73 3.60 -10.11
N ALA A 144 -10.85 3.34 -11.10
CA ALA A 144 -10.60 1.99 -11.58
C ALA A 144 -9.89 1.17 -10.51
N VAL A 145 -10.41 -0.04 -10.26
CA VAL A 145 -9.84 -1.02 -9.34
C VAL A 145 -9.56 -2.30 -10.11
N GLU A 146 -8.29 -2.65 -10.17
CA GLU A 146 -7.77 -3.75 -10.95
C GLU A 146 -7.10 -4.77 -10.04
N ARG A 147 -6.87 -5.97 -10.55
CA ARG A 147 -6.06 -6.96 -9.86
C ARG A 147 -4.61 -6.74 -10.25
N LEU A 148 -3.76 -6.48 -9.26
CA LEU A 148 -2.31 -6.36 -9.46
C LEU A 148 -1.62 -7.60 -8.93
N GLU A 149 -0.96 -8.35 -9.80
CA GLU A 149 -0.09 -9.45 -9.40
C GLU A 149 1.25 -8.90 -8.91
N GLN A 150 1.62 -9.29 -7.68
CA GLN A 150 2.86 -8.87 -7.05
C GLN A 150 3.56 -10.06 -6.40
N GLU A 151 4.88 -9.98 -6.28
CA GLU A 151 5.68 -10.91 -5.49
C GLU A 151 6.56 -10.13 -4.52
N TYR A 152 6.65 -10.63 -3.29
CA TYR A 152 7.60 -10.16 -2.28
C TYR A 152 8.52 -11.31 -1.88
N ALA A 153 9.83 -11.09 -1.94
CA ALA A 153 10.84 -11.98 -1.41
C ALA A 153 11.63 -11.29 -0.29
N ARG A 154 11.56 -11.84 0.93
CA ARG A 154 12.27 -11.29 2.08
C ARG A 154 13.76 -11.62 1.96
N VAL A 155 14.59 -10.59 1.94
CA VAL A 155 16.05 -10.73 1.90
C VAL A 155 16.66 -10.69 3.31
N ALA A 156 17.96 -10.94 3.40
CA ALA A 156 18.70 -10.76 4.64
C ALA A 156 18.67 -9.29 5.06
N ASP A 157 18.53 -9.06 6.37
CA ASP A 157 18.51 -7.71 6.92
C ASP A 157 19.85 -7.01 6.70
N ARG A 158 19.79 -5.71 6.43
CA ARG A 158 20.96 -4.86 6.23
C ARG A 158 20.98 -3.82 7.33
N ASP A 159 22.09 -3.72 8.06
CA ASP A 159 22.24 -2.79 9.18
C ASP A 159 21.12 -2.93 10.23
N GLY A 160 20.61 -4.16 10.41
CA GLY A 160 19.50 -4.48 11.32
C GLY A 160 18.10 -4.13 10.80
N LEU A 161 18.00 -3.68 9.54
CA LEU A 161 16.75 -3.28 8.92
C LEU A 161 16.23 -4.29 7.88
N PRO A 162 14.91 -4.52 7.82
CA PRO A 162 14.29 -5.40 6.84
C PRO A 162 14.41 -4.91 5.39
N GLY A 163 14.52 -5.84 4.45
CA GLY A 163 14.43 -5.55 3.02
C GLY A 163 13.63 -6.61 2.27
N PHE A 164 12.95 -6.20 1.19
CA PHE A 164 12.20 -7.12 0.33
C PHE A 164 12.48 -6.82 -1.13
N ASP A 165 12.77 -7.86 -1.92
CA ASP A 165 12.69 -7.76 -3.37
C ASP A 165 11.21 -7.81 -3.76
N TYR A 166 10.76 -6.75 -4.40
CA TYR A 166 9.39 -6.56 -4.89
C TYR A 166 9.37 -6.63 -6.41
N ALA A 167 8.34 -7.28 -6.96
CA ALA A 167 8.09 -7.32 -8.39
C ALA A 167 6.60 -7.14 -8.71
N ALA A 168 6.31 -6.37 -9.76
CA ALA A 168 4.99 -6.21 -10.38
C ALA A 168 5.11 -6.42 -11.90
N PRO A 169 4.90 -7.66 -12.39
CA PRO A 169 5.20 -8.02 -13.78
C PRO A 169 4.43 -7.23 -14.84
N VAL A 170 3.20 -6.80 -14.55
CA VAL A 170 2.39 -6.02 -15.50
C VAL A 170 3.02 -4.66 -15.84
N PHE A 171 3.89 -4.15 -14.96
CA PHE A 171 4.62 -2.90 -15.16
C PHE A 171 6.09 -3.12 -15.55
N ASP A 172 6.50 -4.38 -15.78
CA ASP A 172 7.91 -4.77 -15.96
C ASP A 172 8.81 -4.16 -14.88
N PHE A 173 8.30 -4.11 -13.65
CA PHE A 173 8.92 -3.38 -12.56
C PHE A 173 9.38 -4.33 -11.46
N SER A 174 10.62 -4.15 -11.01
CA SER A 174 11.15 -4.78 -9.81
C SER A 174 12.16 -3.87 -9.10
N CYS A 175 12.19 -3.95 -7.77
CA CYS A 175 13.13 -3.19 -6.96
C CYS A 175 13.35 -3.87 -5.60
N ARG A 176 14.37 -3.42 -4.86
CA ARG A 176 14.52 -3.75 -3.45
C ARG A 176 13.92 -2.63 -2.59
N LEU A 177 12.85 -2.94 -1.88
CA LEU A 177 12.25 -2.07 -0.88
C LEU A 177 13.02 -2.18 0.43
N GLY A 178 13.43 -1.04 0.98
CA GLY A 178 13.99 -0.94 2.34
C GLY A 178 12.90 -0.54 3.33
N TYR A 179 12.90 -1.11 4.53
CA TYR A 179 11.90 -0.81 5.57
C TYR A 179 12.57 -0.43 6.88
N ASP A 180 11.85 0.33 7.70
CA ASP A 180 12.25 0.57 9.07
C ASP A 180 11.89 -0.61 9.98
N ALA A 181 12.23 -0.49 11.27
CA ALA A 181 11.92 -1.50 12.26
C ALA A 181 10.40 -1.69 12.47
N ALA A 182 9.58 -0.69 12.15
CA ALA A 182 8.12 -0.74 12.26
C ALA A 182 7.45 -1.33 11.01
N GLY A 183 8.22 -1.65 9.96
CA GLY A 183 7.71 -2.23 8.71
C GLY A 183 7.17 -1.21 7.73
N LEU A 184 7.53 0.06 7.90
CA LEU A 184 7.21 1.11 6.95
C LEU A 184 8.34 1.34 5.95
N VAL A 185 8.00 1.57 4.69
CA VAL A 185 8.97 1.76 3.60
C VAL A 185 9.89 2.95 3.90
N LEU A 186 11.21 2.74 3.93
CA LEU A 186 12.23 3.79 3.98
C LEU A 186 12.62 4.26 2.59
N ASP A 187 12.81 3.32 1.68
CA ASP A 187 13.27 3.57 0.32
C ASP A 187 12.48 2.70 -0.66
N TYR A 188 11.87 3.37 -1.63
CA TYR A 188 11.23 2.77 -2.79
C TYR A 188 11.94 3.31 -4.04
N PRO A 189 12.95 2.59 -4.55
CA PRO A 189 13.83 3.08 -5.60
C PRO A 189 13.07 3.65 -6.81
N GLY A 190 13.33 4.92 -7.12
CA GLY A 190 12.73 5.64 -8.24
C GLY A 190 11.29 6.11 -8.04
N ILE A 191 10.65 5.78 -6.91
CA ILE A 191 9.24 6.08 -6.64
C ILE A 191 9.05 6.98 -5.42
N ALA A 192 9.69 6.66 -4.29
CA ALA A 192 9.51 7.42 -3.06
C ALA A 192 10.62 7.19 -2.03
N THR A 193 10.82 8.15 -1.13
CA THR A 193 11.70 8.01 0.03
C THR A 193 11.02 8.56 1.29
N ARG A 194 11.30 7.97 2.45
CA ARG A 194 10.83 8.45 3.75
C ARG A 194 11.28 9.89 4.00
N ALA A 195 10.33 10.75 4.35
CA ALA A 195 10.59 12.15 4.69
C ALA A 195 10.43 12.44 6.18
N ALA A 196 9.52 11.75 6.86
CA ALA A 196 9.28 11.80 8.30
C ALA A 196 8.74 10.46 8.80
#